data_AF-A0A3D5FE57-F1
#
_entry.id   AF-A0A3D5FE57-F1
#
_cell.length_a   1.000
_cell.length_b   1.000
_cell.length_c   1.000
_cell.angle_alpha   90.00
_cell.angle_beta   90.00
_cell.angle_gamma   90.00
#
_symmetry.space_group_name_H-M   'P 1'
#
loop_
_entity.id
_entity.type
_entity.pdbx_description
1 polymer ?
#
loop_
_entity_poly.entity_id
_entity_poly.type
_entity_poly.pdbx_seq_one_letter_code
_entity_poly.pdbx_strand_id
1 'polypeptide(L)'
;MLNCDPRLAALECEFEAEVRKWVARMLRLGVMVPDLWQVGFDTGEGYLCWRFPELRLAYFCGYVDDFDARQPLAEVIDEWCPDWANQ
;
A
#
# COMPACT_ATOMS: atom_id res chain seq x y z
N MET A 1 -13.93 -26.36 -15.58
CA MET A 1 -14.01 -25.53 -14.36
C MET A 1 -15.49 -25.33 -14.04
N LEU A 2 -15.90 -25.72 -12.83
CA LEU A 2 -17.28 -25.67 -12.35
C LEU A 2 -17.64 -24.24 -11.94
N ASN A 3 -18.15 -23.43 -12.87
CA ASN A 3 -18.65 -22.06 -12.61
C ASN A 3 -19.91 -22.00 -11.72
N CYS A 4 -20.34 -23.12 -11.12
CA CYS A 4 -21.59 -23.23 -10.37
C CYS A 4 -21.42 -23.96 -9.03
N ASP A 5 -20.23 -23.97 -8.44
CA ASP A 5 -20.06 -24.47 -7.07
C ASP A 5 -20.71 -23.47 -6.10
N PRO A 6 -21.77 -23.84 -5.36
CA PRO A 6 -22.44 -22.94 -4.43
C PRO A 6 -21.54 -22.45 -3.30
N ARG A 7 -20.41 -23.14 -3.04
CA ARG A 7 -19.39 -22.71 -2.07
C ARG A 7 -18.58 -21.51 -2.56
N LEU A 8 -18.50 -21.30 -3.88
CA LEU A 8 -17.77 -20.18 -4.47
C LEU A 8 -18.39 -18.84 -4.01
N ALA A 9 -19.72 -18.73 -4.02
CA ALA A 9 -20.41 -17.53 -3.58
C ALA A 9 -20.17 -17.23 -2.08
N ALA A 10 -20.14 -18.26 -1.23
CA ALA A 10 -19.83 -18.09 0.18
C ALA A 10 -18.38 -17.63 0.39
N LEU A 11 -17.43 -18.22 -0.34
CA LEU A 11 -16.02 -17.85 -0.28
C LEU A 11 -15.76 -16.44 -0.80
N GLU A 12 -16.42 -16.02 -1.88
CA GLU A 12 -16.36 -14.66 -2.42
C GLU A 12 -16.87 -13.64 -1.39
N CYS A 13 -17.98 -13.94 -0.70
CA CYS A 13 -18.49 -13.09 0.38
C CYS A 13 -17.49 -12.95 1.53
N GLU A 14 -16.87 -14.06 1.96
CA GLU A 14 -15.86 -14.05 3.02
C GLU A 14 -14.62 -13.25 2.62
N PHE A 15 -14.13 -13.46 1.39
CA PHE A 15 -13.01 -12.71 0.84
C PHE A 15 -13.30 -11.21 0.79
N GLU A 16 -14.45 -10.81 0.23
CA GLU A 16 -14.87 -9.42 0.16
C GLU A 16 -14.99 -8.79 1.55
N ALA A 17 -15.51 -9.52 2.54
CA ALA A 17 -15.61 -9.04 3.90
C ALA A 17 -14.24 -8.73 4.52
N GLU A 18 -13.24 -9.57 4.30
CA GLU A 18 -11.87 -9.32 4.80
C GLU A 18 -11.19 -8.16 4.07
N VAL A 19 -11.34 -8.07 2.74
CA VAL A 19 -10.85 -6.93 1.95
C VAL A 19 -11.46 -5.62 2.44
N ARG A 20 -12.78 -5.57 2.63
CA ARG A 20 -13.48 -4.36 3.13
C ARG A 20 -13.02 -3.97 4.54
N LYS A 21 -12.84 -4.93 5.44
CA LYS A 21 -12.30 -4.67 6.79
C LYS A 21 -10.89 -4.08 6.71
N TRP A 22 -10.04 -4.61 5.83
CA TRP A 22 -8.70 -4.09 5.63
C TRP A 22 -8.72 -2.65 5.10
N VAL A 23 -9.44 -2.38 4.00
CA VAL A 23 -9.57 -1.02 3.43
C VAL A 23 -10.08 -0.03 4.47
N ALA A 24 -11.12 -0.39 5.22
CA ALA A 24 -11.68 0.48 6.25
C ALA A 24 -10.69 0.83 7.37
N ARG A 25 -9.78 -0.09 7.73
CA ARG A 25 -8.71 0.19 8.70
C ARG A 25 -7.65 1.10 8.10
N MET A 26 -7.25 0.88 6.85
CA MET A 26 -6.24 1.71 6.19
C MET A 26 -6.75 3.15 6.00
N LEU A 27 -7.98 3.34 5.52
CA LEU A 27 -8.57 4.67 5.38
C LEU A 27 -8.67 5.42 6.72
N ARG A 28 -8.93 4.72 7.83
CA ARG A 28 -8.92 5.32 9.18
C ARG A 28 -7.54 5.74 9.66
N LEU A 29 -6.47 5.11 9.17
CA LEU A 29 -5.09 5.52 9.42
C LEU A 29 -4.70 6.76 8.58
N GLY A 30 -5.53 7.16 7.62
CA GLY A 30 -5.25 8.29 6.73
C GLY A 30 -4.23 7.97 5.64
N VAL A 31 -3.95 6.68 5.40
CA VAL A 31 -3.02 6.27 4.34
C VAL A 31 -3.74 6.18 2.99
N MET A 32 -2.99 6.43 1.93
CA MET A 32 -3.43 6.17 0.56
C MET A 32 -3.37 4.65 0.30
N VAL A 33 -4.39 4.11 -0.38
CA VAL A 33 -4.51 2.67 -0.68
C VAL A 33 -4.59 2.51 -2.21
N PRO A 34 -3.45 2.31 -2.91
CA PRO A 34 -3.45 2.23 -4.36
C PRO A 34 -3.97 0.88 -4.88
N ASP A 35 -3.72 -0.20 -4.15
CA ASP A 35 -4.18 -1.55 -4.48
C ASP A 35 -4.28 -2.42 -3.21
N LEU A 36 -4.77 -3.66 -3.35
CA LEU A 36 -4.90 -4.62 -2.27
C LEU A 36 -3.54 -4.86 -1.60
N TRP A 37 -3.49 -4.59 -0.30
CA TRP A 37 -2.30 -4.72 0.54
C TRP A 37 -1.13 -3.82 0.15
N GLN A 38 -1.41 -2.73 -0.54
CA GLN A 38 -0.48 -1.64 -0.76
C GLN A 38 -0.94 -0.42 0.01
N VAL A 39 0.00 0.31 0.61
CA VAL A 39 -0.29 1.59 1.27
C VAL A 39 0.80 2.61 0.99
N GLY A 40 0.40 3.87 0.91
CA GLY A 40 1.29 5.03 0.85
C GLY A 40 1.02 5.98 2.02
N PHE A 41 2.05 6.27 2.81
CA PHE A 41 2.01 7.27 3.89
C PHE A 41 2.49 8.60 3.34
N ASP A 42 1.63 9.61 3.38
CA ASP A 42 1.93 10.93 2.84
C ASP A 42 3.02 11.64 3.67
N THR A 43 4.03 12.17 2.98
CA THR A 43 5.15 12.93 3.56
C THR A 43 5.08 14.42 3.23
N GLY A 44 4.13 14.85 2.39
CA GLY A 44 4.08 16.20 1.81
C GLY A 44 4.87 16.36 0.51
N GLU A 45 5.75 15.41 0.18
CA GLU A 45 6.55 15.39 -1.06
C GLU A 45 6.32 14.13 -1.91
N GLY A 46 5.58 13.17 -1.35
CA GLY A 46 5.31 11.87 -1.94
C GLY A 46 4.89 10.88 -0.85
N TYR A 47 5.03 9.60 -1.14
CA TYR A 47 4.57 8.52 -0.26
C TYR A 47 5.72 7.64 0.22
N LEU A 48 5.75 7.37 1.53
CA LEU A 48 6.45 6.19 2.06
C LEU A 48 5.59 4.96 1.79
N CYS A 49 6.11 4.05 0.99
CA CYS A 49 5.37 2.93 0.44
C CYS A 49 5.62 1.65 1.22
N TRP A 50 4.55 0.87 1.37
CA TRP A 50 4.60 -0.51 1.84
C TRP A 50 3.67 -1.38 1.01
N ARG A 51 4.12 -2.58 0.63
CA ARG A 51 3.23 -3.65 0.16
C ARG A 51 3.48 -4.96 0.90
N PHE A 52 2.46 -5.79 1.04
CA PHE A 52 2.67 -7.16 1.49
C PHE A 52 3.63 -7.91 0.51
N PRO A 53 4.61 -8.70 0.99
CA PRO A 53 4.92 -9.07 2.38
C PRO A 53 6.10 -8.29 2.99
N GLU A 54 6.34 -7.05 2.59
CA GLU A 54 7.44 -6.23 3.11
C GLU A 54 7.33 -6.09 4.64
N LEU A 55 8.47 -6.12 5.35
CA LEU A 55 8.47 -6.06 6.82
C LEU A 55 8.50 -4.64 7.37
N ARG A 56 8.85 -3.66 6.53
CA ARG A 56 9.13 -2.27 6.91
C ARG A 56 8.72 -1.33 5.78
N LEU A 57 8.48 -0.06 6.13
CA LEU A 57 8.42 1.03 5.18
C LEU A 57 9.83 1.29 4.66
N ALA A 58 10.12 0.84 3.44
CA ALA A 58 11.48 0.82 2.89
C ALA A 58 11.58 1.44 1.49
N TYR A 59 10.48 2.01 0.99
CA TYR A 59 10.41 2.57 -0.35
C TYR A 59 9.71 3.93 -0.33
N PHE A 60 10.05 4.77 -1.31
CA PHE A 60 9.44 6.06 -1.54
C PHE A 60 8.98 6.20 -3.00
N CYS A 61 7.87 6.88 -3.22
CA CYS A 61 7.30 7.13 -4.54
C CYS A 61 6.78 8.57 -4.61
N GLY A 62 7.06 9.29 -5.70
CA GLY A 62 6.46 10.61 -5.93
C GLY A 62 4.96 10.54 -6.18
N TYR A 63 4.26 11.67 -6.05
CA TYR A 63 2.80 11.73 -6.22
C TYR A 63 2.29 11.33 -7.61
N VAL A 64 3.12 11.49 -8.64
CA VAL A 64 2.77 11.24 -10.04
C VAL A 64 3.34 9.92 -10.57
N ASP A 65 4.18 9.27 -9.77
CA ASP A 65 4.85 8.04 -10.15
C ASP A 65 3.92 6.85 -9.92
N ASP A 66 4.11 5.80 -10.72
CA ASP A 66 3.48 4.51 -10.47
C ASP A 66 4.07 3.90 -9.18
N PHE A 67 3.23 3.25 -8.37
CA PHE A 67 3.65 2.61 -7.13
C PHE A 67 4.75 1.56 -7.35
N ASP A 68 4.78 0.91 -8.51
CA ASP A 68 5.83 -0.04 -8.86
C ASP A 68 7.16 0.61 -9.29
N ALA A 69 7.16 1.92 -9.56
CA ALA A 69 8.37 2.72 -9.80
C ALA A 69 9.04 3.24 -8.52
N ARG A 70 8.52 2.89 -7.34
CA ARG A 70 9.05 3.32 -6.05
C ARG A 70 10.52 2.93 -5.86
N GLN A 71 11.27 3.82 -5.23
CA GLN A 71 12.70 3.69 -5.03
C GLN A 71 13.04 3.29 -3.58
N PRO A 72 14.13 2.55 -3.34
CA PRO A 72 14.58 2.24 -1.99
C PRO A 72 14.81 3.51 -1.18
N LEU A 73 14.29 3.54 0.04
CA LEU A 73 14.35 4.72 0.91
C LEU A 73 15.79 5.16 1.20
N ALA A 74 16.71 4.21 1.33
CA ALA A 74 18.12 4.50 1.57
C ALA A 74 18.76 5.29 0.42
N GLU A 75 18.41 4.98 -0.83
CA GLU A 75 18.92 5.68 -2.01
C GLU A 75 18.32 7.09 -2.08
N VAL A 76 17.01 7.23 -1.85
CA VAL A 76 16.33 8.54 -1.85
C VAL A 76 16.90 9.47 -0.76
N ILE A 77 17.16 8.93 0.44
CA ILE A 77 17.75 9.72 1.53
C ILE A 77 19.17 10.17 1.18
N ASP A 78 20.00 9.27 0.65
CA ASP A 78 21.39 9.59 0.29
C ASP A 78 21.48 10.62 -0.84
N GLU A 79 20.63 10.48 -1.86
CA GLU A 79 20.64 11.36 -3.03
C GLU A 79 20.02 12.73 -2.76
N TRP A 80 18.85 12.78 -2.11
CA TRP A 80 18.04 14.00 -2.03
C TRP A 80 17.97 14.61 -0.64
N CYS A 81 18.36 13.87 0.41
CA CYS A 81 18.35 14.32 1.81
C CYS A 81 17.06 15.06 2.20
N PRO A 82 15.87 14.46 2.01
CA PRO A 82 14.61 15.16 2.16
C PRO A 82 14.33 15.55 3.61
N ASP A 83 13.58 16.64 3.80
CA ASP A 83 13.32 17.22 5.12
C ASP A 83 12.59 16.24 6.06
N TRP A 84 11.67 15.42 5.52
CA TRP A 84 10.92 14.43 6.29
C TRP A 84 11.78 13.29 6.83
N ALA A 85 13.01 13.08 6.34
CA ALA A 85 13.91 12.04 6.80
C ALA A 85 14.71 12.43 8.07
N ASN A 86 14.69 13.71 8.45
CA ASN A 86 15.53 14.27 9.52
C ASN A 86 14.71 14.80 10.72
N GLN A 87 13.42 14.49 10.80
CA GLN A 87 12.51 14.96 11.86
C GLN A 87 12.39 14.01 13.06
#